data_AF-A0A519G9V6-F1
#
_entry.id   AF-A0A519G9V6-F1
#
_cell.length_a   1.000
_cell.length_b   1.000
_cell.length_c   1.000
_cell.angle_alpha   90.00
_cell.angle_beta   90.00
_cell.angle_gamma   90.00
#
_symmetry.space_group_name_H-M   'P 1'
#
loop_
_entity.id
_entity.type
_entity.pdbx_description
1 polymer ?
#
loop_
_entity_poly.entity_id
_entity_poly.type
_entity_poly.pdbx_seq_one_letter_code
_entity_poly.pdbx_strand_id
1 'polypeptide(L)'
;TTTDALRLLQVVQNAIDAAKVDLVAEMAEHGDHEAEGCSSVKNWLRDQLHLDTKDASQLTRSARTLNDMPELADLATAGAISLDHVDAFTYASRHIDPAVVEVSMDWMLDLAAKAEPKKMRQAVKKLRDATHPDDLDEAWIKGMAKHDITLSAVGEGFSVAATPLVRRLHSHRVPAVRHRHEAQDRPAVALRTHLRRGRPTRRRTPRHRPRPAPHVGPRVRAAAGQGRPTPRLHDARPGRPRRRRRHHDR
;
A
#
# COMPACT_ATOMS: atom_id res chain seq x y z
N THR A 1 -22.16 24.45 5.50
CA THR A 1 -21.37 25.19 4.49
C THR A 1 -20.98 24.26 3.35
N THR A 2 -20.44 24.75 2.22
CA THR A 2 -19.92 23.89 1.13
C THR A 2 -18.87 22.90 1.63
N THR A 3 -18.04 23.29 2.60
CA THR A 3 -17.05 22.41 3.22
C THR A 3 -17.70 21.28 4.01
N ASP A 4 -18.78 21.55 4.74
CA ASP A 4 -19.51 20.50 5.49
C ASP A 4 -20.21 19.54 4.52
N ALA A 5 -20.75 20.05 3.42
CA ALA A 5 -21.33 19.21 2.36
C ALA A 5 -20.29 18.29 1.72
N LEU A 6 -19.08 18.78 1.45
CA LEU A 6 -17.98 17.94 0.94
C LEU A 6 -17.57 16.85 1.93
N ARG A 7 -17.49 17.16 3.23
CA ARG A 7 -17.19 16.16 4.27
C ARG A 7 -18.29 15.09 4.33
N LEU A 8 -19.55 15.51 4.27
CA LEU A 8 -20.69 14.58 4.27
C LEU A 8 -20.66 13.66 3.04
N LEU A 9 -20.39 14.20 1.85
CA LEU A 9 -20.27 13.38 0.64
C LEU A 9 -19.14 12.36 0.74
N GLN A 10 -18.02 12.71 1.38
CA GLN A 10 -16.93 11.75 1.61
C GLN A 10 -17.37 10.62 2.55
N VAL A 11 -18.09 10.93 3.63
CA VAL A 11 -18.64 9.92 4.55
C VAL A 11 -19.60 8.99 3.82
N VAL A 12 -20.50 9.53 3.00
CA VAL A 12 -21.44 8.74 2.19
C VAL A 12 -20.70 7.85 1.19
N GLN A 13 -19.67 8.38 0.52
CA GLN A 13 -18.85 7.59 -0.41
C GLN A 13 -18.20 6.40 0.30
N ASN A 14 -17.59 6.64 1.47
CA ASN A 14 -16.96 5.60 2.27
C ASN A 14 -17.98 4.51 2.69
N ALA A 15 -19.16 4.92 3.15
CA ALA A 15 -20.23 4.00 3.55
C ALA A 15 -20.78 3.19 2.36
N ILE A 16 -20.90 3.79 1.17
CA ILE A 16 -21.27 3.07 -0.06
C ILE A 16 -20.21 2.03 -0.41
N ASP A 17 -18.94 2.38 -0.29
CA ASP A 17 -17.85 1.44 -0.59
C ASP A 17 -17.81 0.29 0.42
N ALA A 18 -18.14 0.53 1.70
CA ALA A 18 -18.36 -0.53 2.69
C ALA A 18 -19.55 -1.43 2.33
N ALA A 19 -20.70 -0.86 1.96
CA ALA A 19 -21.87 -1.63 1.54
C ALA A 19 -21.60 -2.51 0.30
N LYS A 20 -20.75 -2.07 -0.64
CA LYS A 20 -20.28 -2.92 -1.76
C LYS A 20 -19.46 -4.10 -1.26
N VAL A 21 -18.62 -3.88 -0.25
CA VAL A 21 -17.81 -4.93 0.35
C VAL A 21 -18.68 -5.98 1.03
N ASP A 22 -19.73 -5.57 1.74
CA ASP A 22 -20.70 -6.48 2.37
C ASP A 22 -21.42 -7.35 1.32
N LEU A 23 -21.94 -6.74 0.25
CA LEU A 23 -22.57 -7.48 -0.86
C LEU A 23 -21.59 -8.46 -1.55
N VAL A 24 -20.31 -8.08 -1.63
CA VAL A 24 -19.26 -8.98 -2.15
C VAL A 24 -19.03 -10.16 -1.21
N ALA A 25 -19.13 -9.96 0.11
CA ALA A 25 -19.03 -11.02 1.09
C ALA A 25 -20.22 -11.99 0.98
N GLU A 26 -21.45 -11.46 0.92
CA GLU A 26 -22.67 -12.26 0.74
C GLU A 26 -22.63 -13.08 -0.56
N MET A 27 -22.24 -12.46 -1.68
CA MET A 27 -22.10 -13.15 -2.96
C MET A 27 -21.04 -14.25 -2.92
N ALA A 28 -19.96 -14.07 -2.15
CA ALA A 28 -18.93 -15.08 -1.98
C ALA A 28 -19.44 -16.26 -1.13
N GLU A 29 -20.24 -16.00 -0.10
CA GLU A 29 -20.84 -17.00 0.76
C GLU A 29 -21.88 -17.85 0.02
N HIS A 30 -22.77 -17.22 -0.75
CA HIS A 30 -23.83 -17.91 -1.49
C HIS A 30 -23.35 -18.56 -2.80
N GLY A 31 -22.20 -18.12 -3.32
CA GLY A 31 -21.69 -18.59 -4.61
C GLY A 31 -22.47 -18.04 -5.82
N ASP A 32 -23.16 -16.89 -5.69
CA ASP A 32 -24.04 -16.39 -6.77
C ASP A 32 -23.28 -16.11 -8.08
N HIS A 33 -22.00 -15.76 -7.98
CA HIS A 33 -21.13 -15.60 -9.14
C HIS A 33 -21.04 -16.86 -10.02
N GLU A 34 -21.14 -18.06 -9.44
CA GLU A 34 -21.16 -19.32 -10.19
C GLU A 34 -22.49 -19.53 -10.92
N ALA A 35 -23.60 -19.11 -10.31
CA ALA A 35 -24.93 -19.14 -10.94
C ALA A 35 -25.00 -18.22 -12.17
N GLU A 36 -24.20 -17.16 -12.17
CA GLU A 36 -24.01 -16.26 -13.32
C GLU A 36 -22.88 -16.71 -14.28
N GLY A 37 -22.31 -17.91 -14.07
CA GLY A 37 -21.32 -18.51 -14.96
C GLY A 37 -19.90 -17.99 -14.81
N CYS A 38 -19.61 -17.22 -13.77
CA CYS A 38 -18.26 -16.76 -13.45
C CYS A 38 -17.54 -17.74 -12.52
N SER A 39 -16.25 -17.98 -12.77
CA SER A 39 -15.43 -18.91 -11.96
C SER A 39 -14.90 -18.33 -10.65
N SER A 40 -15.12 -17.05 -10.39
CA SER A 40 -14.82 -16.40 -9.11
C SER A 40 -15.55 -15.06 -9.00
N VAL A 41 -15.81 -14.63 -7.76
CA VAL A 41 -16.30 -13.28 -7.43
C VAL A 41 -15.48 -12.19 -8.10
N LYS A 42 -14.14 -12.30 -8.10
CA LYS A 42 -13.27 -11.31 -8.74
C LYS A 42 -13.49 -11.23 -10.25
N ASN A 43 -13.70 -12.35 -10.93
CA ASN A 43 -14.00 -12.36 -12.36
C ASN A 43 -15.37 -11.73 -12.63
N TRP A 44 -16.37 -12.06 -11.80
CA TRP A 44 -17.70 -11.46 -11.88
C TRP A 44 -17.65 -9.94 -11.72
N LEU A 45 -16.95 -9.43 -10.70
CA LEU A 45 -16.81 -7.98 -10.46
C LEU A 45 -16.17 -7.24 -11.64
N ARG A 46 -15.20 -7.86 -12.30
CA ARG A 46 -14.53 -7.27 -13.46
C ARG A 46 -15.40 -7.27 -14.70
N ASP A 47 -16.14 -8.36 -14.91
CA ASP A 47 -16.99 -8.54 -16.08
C ASP A 47 -18.26 -7.68 -15.99
N GLN A 48 -18.96 -7.76 -14.85
CA GLN A 48 -20.27 -7.14 -14.64
C GLN A 48 -20.21 -5.70 -14.14
N LEU A 49 -19.24 -5.36 -13.28
CA LEU A 49 -19.10 -3.99 -12.75
C LEU A 49 -17.98 -3.19 -13.44
N HIS A 50 -17.33 -3.78 -14.45
CA HIS A 50 -16.24 -3.17 -15.22
C HIS A 50 -15.08 -2.65 -14.35
N LEU A 51 -14.86 -3.29 -13.19
CA LEU A 51 -13.76 -2.94 -12.30
C LEU A 51 -12.44 -3.43 -12.89
N ASP A 52 -11.36 -2.69 -12.59
CA ASP A 52 -10.04 -3.18 -12.89
C ASP A 52 -9.62 -4.32 -11.93
N THR A 53 -8.45 -4.90 -12.19
CA THR A 53 -7.97 -6.02 -11.36
C THR A 53 -7.69 -5.61 -9.92
N LYS A 54 -7.21 -4.38 -9.72
CA LYS A 54 -6.81 -3.87 -8.41
C LYS A 54 -8.04 -3.64 -7.54
N ASP A 55 -9.05 -2.96 -8.08
CA ASP A 55 -10.28 -2.62 -7.36
C ASP A 55 -11.09 -3.88 -7.01
N ALA A 56 -11.26 -4.80 -7.96
CA ALA A 56 -11.92 -6.09 -7.69
C ALA A 56 -11.16 -6.92 -6.63
N SER A 57 -9.82 -6.86 -6.64
CA SER A 57 -9.00 -7.51 -5.62
C SER A 57 -9.03 -6.79 -4.27
N GLN A 58 -9.27 -5.47 -4.25
CA GLN A 58 -9.41 -4.71 -3.01
C GLN A 58 -10.75 -5.02 -2.34
N LEU A 59 -11.86 -5.06 -3.10
CA LEU A 59 -13.18 -5.41 -2.58
C LEU A 59 -13.19 -6.82 -1.97
N THR A 60 -12.70 -7.83 -2.71
CA THR A 60 -12.67 -9.22 -2.23
C THR A 60 -11.80 -9.42 -0.99
N ARG A 61 -10.66 -8.73 -0.89
CA ARG A 61 -9.81 -8.76 0.32
C ARG A 61 -10.46 -8.03 1.49
N SER A 62 -11.08 -6.87 1.22
CA SER A 62 -11.77 -6.08 2.24
C SER A 62 -12.94 -6.85 2.81
N ALA A 63 -13.69 -7.61 1.99
CA ALA A 63 -14.80 -8.45 2.43
C ALA A 63 -14.37 -9.46 3.50
N ARG A 64 -13.26 -10.14 3.26
CA ARG A 64 -12.69 -11.04 4.27
C ARG A 64 -12.25 -10.29 5.52
N THR A 65 -11.51 -9.19 5.36
CA THR A 65 -11.00 -8.41 6.52
C THR A 65 -12.11 -7.86 7.39
N LEU A 66 -13.19 -7.31 6.80
CA LEU A 66 -14.31 -6.76 7.57
C LEU A 66 -15.15 -7.86 8.24
N ASN A 67 -15.28 -9.03 7.60
CA ASN A 67 -15.90 -10.19 8.23
C ASN A 67 -15.11 -10.70 9.44
N ASP A 68 -13.78 -10.66 9.38
CA ASP A 68 -12.90 -11.10 10.45
C ASP A 68 -12.72 -10.04 11.57
N MET A 69 -13.12 -8.78 11.32
CA MET A 69 -12.91 -7.63 12.21
C MET A 69 -14.18 -6.77 12.32
N PRO A 70 -15.19 -7.20 13.11
CA PRO A 70 -16.50 -6.54 13.15
C PRO A 70 -16.44 -5.09 13.64
N GLU A 71 -15.55 -4.74 14.56
CA GLU A 71 -15.38 -3.37 15.05
C GLU A 71 -14.84 -2.43 13.95
N LEU A 72 -14.05 -2.98 13.02
CA LEU A 72 -13.60 -2.25 11.83
C LEU A 72 -14.73 -2.09 10.80
N ALA A 73 -15.58 -3.11 10.67
CA ALA A 73 -16.76 -3.07 9.81
C ALA A 73 -17.73 -1.98 10.27
N ASP A 74 -17.98 -1.84 11.58
CA ASP A 74 -18.82 -0.77 12.13
C ASP A 74 -18.33 0.63 11.72
N LEU A 75 -17.01 0.89 11.78
CA LEU A 75 -16.42 2.15 11.33
C LEU A 75 -16.56 2.38 9.82
N ALA A 76 -16.39 1.32 9.03
CA ALA A 76 -16.52 1.39 7.58
C ALA A 76 -17.97 1.68 7.16
N THR A 77 -18.93 1.00 7.76
CA THR A 77 -20.38 1.18 7.54
C THR A 77 -20.84 2.56 7.97
N ALA A 78 -20.29 3.11 9.06
CA ALA A 78 -20.53 4.50 9.46
C ALA A 78 -19.89 5.54 8.50
N GLY A 79 -19.10 5.10 7.52
CA GLY A 79 -18.38 5.95 6.58
C GLY A 79 -17.20 6.71 7.21
N ALA A 80 -16.81 6.35 8.44
CA ALA A 80 -15.74 7.00 9.18
C ALA A 80 -14.36 6.71 8.56
N ILE A 81 -14.22 5.56 7.89
CA ILE A 81 -12.98 5.12 7.24
C ILE A 81 -13.23 4.70 5.79
N SER A 82 -12.22 4.86 4.95
CA SER A 82 -12.23 4.40 3.56
C SER A 82 -11.63 2.98 3.41
N LEU A 83 -11.82 2.34 2.26
CA LEU A 83 -11.22 1.03 1.96
C LEU A 83 -9.68 1.01 2.00
N ASP A 84 -9.03 2.16 1.80
CA ASP A 84 -7.57 2.28 1.98
C ASP A 84 -7.15 2.11 3.45
N HIS A 85 -8.01 2.48 4.40
CA HIS A 85 -7.78 2.16 5.81
C HIS A 85 -7.93 0.66 6.04
N VAL A 86 -8.98 0.03 5.50
CA VAL A 86 -9.21 -1.42 5.60
C VAL A 86 -8.03 -2.20 5.02
N ASP A 87 -7.42 -1.71 3.93
CA ASP A 87 -6.21 -2.31 3.35
C ASP A 87 -4.99 -2.25 4.30
N ALA A 88 -4.93 -1.29 5.23
CA ALA A 88 -3.93 -1.25 6.30
C ALA A 88 -4.15 -2.36 7.35
N PHE A 89 -5.40 -2.62 7.75
CA PHE A 89 -5.74 -3.72 8.65
C PHE A 89 -5.55 -5.09 7.98
N THR A 90 -5.90 -5.19 6.69
CA THR A 90 -5.63 -6.38 5.86
C THR A 90 -4.13 -6.69 5.80
N TYR A 91 -3.27 -5.67 5.85
CA TYR A 91 -1.83 -5.88 5.94
C TYR A 91 -1.39 -6.28 7.33
N ALA A 92 -1.96 -5.69 8.38
CA ALA A 92 -1.69 -6.06 9.77
C ALA A 92 -1.97 -7.56 9.98
N SER A 93 -3.17 -8.04 9.65
CA SER A 93 -3.57 -9.44 9.83
C SER A 93 -2.71 -10.45 9.06
N ARG A 94 -2.06 -10.01 7.98
CA ARG A 94 -1.21 -10.87 7.14
C ARG A 94 0.26 -10.89 7.55
N HIS A 95 0.74 -9.90 8.30
CA HIS A 95 2.18 -9.69 8.51
C HIS A 95 2.56 -9.44 9.97
N ILE A 96 1.58 -9.38 10.88
CA ILE A 96 1.76 -9.16 12.30
C ILE A 96 1.09 -10.33 13.01
N ASP A 97 1.71 -10.79 14.09
CA ASP A 97 1.15 -11.86 14.91
C ASP A 97 -0.28 -11.50 15.36
N PRO A 98 -1.26 -12.41 15.24
CA PRO A 98 -2.65 -12.14 15.59
C PRO A 98 -2.83 -11.61 17.02
N ALA A 99 -2.08 -12.12 18.01
CA ALA A 99 -2.19 -11.66 19.39
C ALA A 99 -1.72 -10.20 19.54
N VAL A 100 -0.72 -9.79 18.76
CA VAL A 100 -0.26 -8.39 18.75
C VAL A 100 -1.26 -7.47 18.06
N VAL A 101 -1.91 -7.95 16.99
CA VAL A 101 -3.00 -7.21 16.32
C VAL A 101 -4.18 -7.04 17.28
N GLU A 102 -4.58 -8.09 17.99
CA GLU A 102 -5.67 -8.06 18.97
C GLU A 102 -5.43 -7.04 20.07
N VAL A 103 -4.26 -7.09 20.75
CA VAL A 103 -3.90 -6.12 21.80
C VAL A 103 -3.77 -4.69 21.25
N SER A 104 -3.51 -4.55 19.95
CA SER A 104 -3.37 -3.24 19.29
C SER A 104 -4.67 -2.70 18.71
N MET A 105 -5.75 -3.48 18.72
CA MET A 105 -6.95 -3.17 17.95
C MET A 105 -7.57 -1.82 18.34
N ASP A 106 -7.75 -1.57 19.63
CA ASP A 106 -8.39 -0.36 20.14
C ASP A 106 -7.72 0.93 19.64
N TRP A 107 -6.39 1.04 19.79
CA TRP A 107 -5.67 2.24 19.35
C TRP A 107 -5.58 2.33 17.82
N MET A 108 -5.55 1.19 17.13
CA MET A 108 -5.57 1.14 15.67
C MET A 108 -6.90 1.66 15.11
N LEU A 109 -8.02 1.26 15.70
CA LEU A 109 -9.36 1.74 15.33
C LEU A 109 -9.50 3.25 15.61
N ASP A 110 -9.04 3.71 16.78
CA ASP A 110 -9.04 5.14 17.12
C ASP A 110 -8.18 5.97 16.15
N LEU A 111 -7.01 5.44 15.76
CA LEU A 111 -6.14 6.09 14.79
C LEU A 111 -6.78 6.13 13.41
N ALA A 112 -7.42 5.04 12.97
CA ALA A 112 -8.07 4.97 11.66
C ALA A 112 -9.21 6.00 11.52
N ALA A 113 -9.98 6.24 12.59
CA ALA A 113 -11.06 7.23 12.58
C ALA A 113 -10.57 8.70 12.50
N LYS A 114 -9.30 8.97 12.83
CA LYS A 114 -8.77 10.34 12.97
C LYS A 114 -7.69 10.70 11.95
N ALA A 115 -7.01 9.70 11.37
CA ALA A 115 -5.88 9.90 10.50
C ALA A 115 -6.20 9.59 9.03
N GLU A 116 -5.30 9.97 8.14
CA GLU A 116 -5.37 9.57 6.73
C GLU A 116 -4.87 8.12 6.55
N PRO A 117 -5.32 7.40 5.50
CA PRO A 117 -4.99 5.98 5.32
C PRO A 117 -3.49 5.72 5.27
N LYS A 118 -2.73 6.65 4.67
CA LYS A 118 -1.27 6.56 4.56
C LYS A 118 -0.59 6.59 5.94
N LYS A 119 -1.08 7.41 6.87
CA LYS A 119 -0.54 7.48 8.24
C LYS A 119 -0.88 6.21 9.01
N MET A 120 -2.10 5.68 8.83
CA MET A 120 -2.50 4.40 9.40
C MET A 120 -1.58 3.28 8.90
N ARG A 121 -1.34 3.20 7.58
CA ARG A 121 -0.43 2.22 6.99
C ARG A 121 1.00 2.32 7.52
N GLN A 122 1.50 3.53 7.76
CA GLN A 122 2.81 3.75 8.36
C GLN A 122 2.86 3.29 9.83
N ALA A 123 1.80 3.54 10.60
CA ALA A 123 1.71 3.09 11.99
C ALA A 123 1.71 1.55 12.08
N VAL A 124 0.91 0.88 11.25
CA VAL A 124 0.90 -0.60 11.16
C VAL A 124 2.26 -1.14 10.76
N LYS A 125 2.95 -0.51 9.80
CA LYS A 125 4.32 -0.93 9.44
C LYS A 125 5.29 -0.82 10.62
N LYS A 126 5.21 0.27 11.40
CA LYS A 126 6.03 0.42 12.61
C LYS A 126 5.69 -0.62 13.68
N LEU A 127 4.41 -0.97 13.83
CA LEU A 127 3.98 -2.04 14.73
C LEU A 127 4.61 -3.39 14.32
N ARG A 128 4.56 -3.71 13.01
CA ARG A 128 5.23 -4.90 12.46
C ARG A 128 6.73 -4.89 12.79
N ASP A 129 7.41 -3.80 12.44
CA ASP A 129 8.86 -3.66 12.58
C ASP A 129 9.30 -3.74 14.06
N ALA A 130 8.45 -3.31 15.01
CA ALA A 130 8.72 -3.43 16.45
C ALA A 130 8.49 -4.85 17.01
N THR A 131 7.62 -5.63 16.36
CA THR A 131 7.28 -7.01 16.79
C THR A 131 8.27 -8.03 16.24
N HIS A 132 8.86 -7.76 15.08
CA HIS A 132 9.83 -8.63 14.41
C HIS A 132 11.11 -7.84 14.10
N PRO A 133 11.91 -7.48 15.13
CA PRO A 133 13.17 -6.79 14.90
C PRO A 133 14.14 -7.64 14.06
N ASP A 134 14.13 -8.96 14.24
CA ASP A 134 15.07 -9.90 13.59
C ASP A 134 14.82 -10.06 12.07
N ASP A 135 13.58 -9.86 11.61
CA ASP A 135 13.24 -9.87 10.17
C ASP A 135 13.92 -8.71 9.41
N LEU A 136 14.18 -7.60 10.10
CA LEU A 136 14.90 -6.46 9.51
C LEU A 136 16.37 -6.81 9.32
N ASP A 137 16.96 -7.54 10.26
CA ASP A 137 18.33 -8.04 10.14
C ASP A 137 18.43 -9.08 9.01
N GLU A 138 17.47 -10.00 8.90
CA GLU A 138 17.47 -10.99 7.81
C GLU A 138 17.23 -10.35 6.43
N ALA A 139 16.32 -9.38 6.32
CA ALA A 139 16.10 -8.62 5.09
C ALA A 139 17.32 -7.76 4.71
N TRP A 140 18.02 -7.20 5.70
CA TRP A 140 19.27 -6.49 5.51
C TRP A 140 20.39 -7.43 5.08
N ILE A 141 20.54 -8.60 5.72
CA ILE A 141 21.49 -9.66 5.35
C ILE A 141 21.22 -10.17 3.92
N LYS A 142 19.96 -10.42 3.57
CA LYS A 142 19.54 -10.86 2.22
C LYS A 142 19.71 -9.77 1.18
N GLY A 143 19.55 -8.50 1.56
CA GLY A 143 19.84 -7.33 0.73
C GLY A 143 21.34 -7.19 0.46
N MET A 144 22.18 -7.38 1.48
CA MET A 144 23.64 -7.39 1.35
C MET A 144 24.14 -8.55 0.49
N ALA A 145 23.61 -9.76 0.71
CA ALA A 145 23.91 -10.94 -0.11
C ALA A 145 23.59 -10.75 -1.61
N LYS A 146 22.71 -9.80 -1.95
CA LYS A 146 22.35 -9.45 -3.33
C LYS A 146 23.30 -8.43 -3.98
N HIS A 147 24.15 -7.76 -3.21
CA HIS A 147 24.94 -6.62 -3.69
C HIS A 147 26.44 -6.86 -3.83
N ASP A 148 26.93 -8.08 -3.63
CA ASP A 148 28.36 -8.33 -3.64
C ASP A 148 28.87 -8.88 -4.97
N ILE A 149 29.77 -8.09 -5.54
CA ILE A 149 30.82 -8.41 -6.50
C ILE A 149 30.95 -9.92 -6.78
N THR A 150 30.65 -10.33 -8.00
CA THR A 150 30.83 -11.70 -8.45
C THR A 150 32.26 -11.89 -8.97
N LEU A 151 33.04 -12.73 -8.29
CA LEU A 151 34.35 -13.20 -8.74
C LEU A 151 34.19 -14.53 -9.46
N SER A 152 34.67 -14.64 -10.70
CA SER A 152 34.64 -15.87 -11.50
C SER A 152 36.02 -16.19 -12.02
N ALA A 153 36.52 -17.40 -11.79
CA ALA A 153 37.79 -17.85 -12.36
C ALA A 153 37.65 -18.02 -13.88
N VAL A 154 38.55 -17.41 -14.66
CA VAL A 154 38.59 -17.50 -16.12
C VAL A 154 40.04 -17.73 -16.55
N GLY A 155 40.35 -18.95 -16.97
CA GLY A 155 41.71 -19.36 -17.32
C GLY A 155 42.66 -19.28 -16.11
N GLU A 156 43.80 -18.61 -16.26
CA GLU A 156 44.78 -18.40 -15.18
C GLU A 156 44.49 -17.16 -14.30
N GLY A 157 43.31 -16.54 -14.42
CA GLY A 157 42.94 -15.33 -13.69
C GLY A 157 41.50 -15.32 -13.15
N PHE A 158 41.10 -14.19 -12.56
CA PHE A 158 39.75 -13.97 -12.04
C PHE A 158 39.10 -12.75 -12.71
N SER A 159 37.87 -12.93 -13.20
CA SER A 159 36.98 -11.86 -13.63
C SER A 159 36.15 -11.37 -12.45
N VAL A 160 36.06 -10.04 -12.29
CA VAL A 160 35.29 -9.39 -11.24
C VAL A 160 34.16 -8.61 -11.89
N ALA A 161 32.91 -9.00 -11.62
CA ALA A 161 31.73 -8.29 -12.09
C ALA A 161 30.98 -7.69 -10.89
N ALA A 162 30.90 -6.36 -10.84
CA ALA A 162 29.98 -5.66 -9.94
C ALA A 162 28.79 -5.18 -10.76
N THR A 163 27.56 -5.43 -10.30
CA THR A 163 26.38 -4.83 -10.93
C THR A 163 26.40 -3.33 -10.65
N PRO A 164 26.42 -2.45 -11.67
CA PRO A 164 26.57 -1.02 -11.43
C PRO A 164 25.29 -0.47 -10.80
N LEU A 165 25.37 -0.16 -9.51
CA LEU A 165 24.41 0.66 -8.81
C LEU A 165 24.40 2.04 -9.48
N VAL A 166 23.20 2.51 -9.82
CA VAL A 166 22.95 3.74 -10.58
C VAL A 166 23.75 4.94 -10.03
N ARG A 167 24.83 5.28 -10.75
CA ARG A 167 25.33 6.62 -11.11
C ARG A 167 25.11 7.76 -10.09
N ARG A 168 26.04 7.95 -9.16
CA ARG A 168 26.50 9.29 -8.71
C ARG A 168 27.79 9.19 -7.87
N LEU A 169 28.94 9.45 -8.50
CA LEU A 169 29.89 10.51 -8.15
C LEU A 169 31.28 10.21 -8.76
N HIS A 170 31.80 11.24 -9.44
CA HIS A 170 33.21 11.60 -9.70
C HIS A 170 34.27 10.49 -9.72
N SER A 171 34.75 10.23 -10.93
CA SER A 171 35.97 9.49 -11.22
C SER A 171 37.18 10.08 -10.48
N HIS A 172 37.68 9.33 -9.49
CA HIS A 172 39.08 9.42 -9.07
C HIS A 172 39.83 8.23 -9.65
N ARG A 173 40.75 8.55 -10.56
CA ARG A 173 41.68 7.60 -11.17
C ARG A 173 42.84 7.42 -10.18
N VAL A 174 42.96 6.24 -9.58
CA VAL A 174 44.12 5.87 -8.76
C VAL A 174 45.15 5.20 -9.69
N PRO A 175 46.37 5.75 -9.86
CA PRO A 175 47.41 5.06 -10.60
C PRO A 175 47.98 3.89 -9.78
N ALA A 176 48.26 2.78 -10.45
CA ALA A 176 48.88 1.60 -9.87
C ALA A 176 50.31 1.91 -9.38
N VAL A 177 50.56 1.69 -8.09
CA VAL A 177 51.91 1.73 -7.50
C VAL A 177 52.56 0.37 -7.72
N ARG A 178 53.64 0.34 -8.51
CA ARG A 178 54.56 -0.80 -8.57
C ARG A 178 55.42 -0.80 -7.32
N HIS A 179 55.44 -1.91 -6.60
CA HIS A 179 56.37 -2.15 -5.51
C HIS A 179 57.82 -2.13 -6.00
N ARG A 180 58.66 -1.33 -5.36
CA ARG A 180 60.12 -1.48 -5.36
C ARG A 180 60.60 -1.46 -3.91
N HIS A 181 61.36 -2.50 -3.56
CA HIS A 181 62.09 -2.62 -2.30
C HIS A 181 63.12 -1.49 -2.15
N GLU A 182 63.18 -0.84 -0.99
CA GLU A 182 64.43 -0.46 -0.32
C GLU A 182 64.16 0.05 1.10
N ALA A 183 65.18 -0.10 1.95
CA ALA A 183 65.14 -0.12 3.40
C ALA A 183 65.36 1.25 4.06
N GLN A 184 65.09 1.23 5.38
CA GLN A 184 65.72 2.01 6.46
C GLN A 184 65.12 3.35 6.94
N ASP A 185 65.06 3.36 8.28
CA ASP A 185 65.07 4.44 9.27
C ASP A 185 63.81 5.24 9.63
N ARG A 186 63.27 4.83 10.80
CA ARG A 186 62.57 5.61 11.82
C ARG A 186 63.51 6.67 12.42
N PRO A 187 63.04 7.82 12.99
CA PRO A 187 62.19 7.76 14.18
C PRO A 187 61.11 8.85 14.37
N ALA A 188 60.31 8.56 15.41
CA ALA A 188 59.25 9.26 16.13
C ALA A 188 59.23 10.81 16.13
N VAL A 189 58.03 11.39 16.36
CA VAL A 189 57.68 12.15 17.59
C VAL A 189 56.32 12.90 17.48
N ALA A 190 55.62 12.91 18.62
CA ALA A 190 54.63 13.87 19.14
C ALA A 190 53.17 13.92 18.64
N LEU A 191 52.32 13.36 19.50
CA LEU A 191 51.02 13.93 19.90
C LEU A 191 51.09 15.44 20.16
N ARG A 192 50.05 16.19 19.77
CA ARG A 192 49.52 17.29 20.60
C ARG A 192 48.04 17.60 20.33
N THR A 193 47.29 17.39 21.39
CA THR A 193 45.93 17.80 21.73
C THR A 193 45.76 19.32 21.64
N HIS A 194 44.61 19.82 21.18
CA HIS A 194 44.00 21.03 21.73
C HIS A 194 42.47 21.03 21.58
N LEU A 195 41.81 20.90 22.74
CA LEU A 195 40.46 21.40 22.98
C LEU A 195 40.42 22.92 22.76
N ARG A 196 39.34 23.45 22.15
CA ARG A 196 38.82 24.75 22.57
C ARG A 196 37.31 24.88 22.36
N ARG A 197 36.63 25.10 23.50
CA ARG A 197 35.24 25.54 23.65
C ARG A 197 35.05 26.95 23.08
N GLY A 198 33.86 27.25 22.55
CA GLY A 198 33.45 28.61 22.19
C GLY A 198 31.97 28.67 21.82
N ARG A 199 31.18 29.29 22.71
CA ARG A 199 29.70 29.34 22.78
C ARG A 199 29.03 30.33 21.77
N PRO A 200 27.68 30.44 21.74
CA PRO A 200 26.86 30.70 20.55
C PRO A 200 26.32 32.13 20.44
N THR A 201 25.74 32.50 19.30
CA THR A 201 24.84 33.66 19.20
C THR A 201 23.66 33.47 18.21
N ARG A 202 22.47 33.66 18.78
CA ARG A 202 21.32 34.45 18.30
C ARG A 202 20.52 34.01 17.05
N ARG A 203 19.32 33.51 17.39
CA ARG A 203 17.98 33.91 16.89
C ARG A 203 17.95 34.97 15.77
N ARG A 204 17.33 34.60 14.64
CA ARG A 204 16.54 35.51 13.79
C ARG A 204 15.20 34.86 13.47
N THR A 205 14.15 35.57 13.84
CA THR A 205 12.73 35.36 13.54
C THR A 205 12.40 35.67 12.06
N PRO A 206 11.21 35.27 11.57
CA PRO A 206 10.96 34.96 10.17
C PRO A 206 10.52 36.17 9.34
N ARG A 207 10.89 36.19 8.06
CA ARG A 207 10.34 37.13 7.07
C ARG A 207 9.10 36.54 6.40
N HIS A 208 7.99 37.25 6.59
CA HIS A 208 6.77 37.19 5.80
C HIS A 208 7.07 37.22 4.29
N ARG A 209 6.44 36.32 3.53
CA ARG A 209 6.20 36.49 2.09
C ARG A 209 4.69 36.55 1.83
N PRO A 210 4.22 37.44 0.94
CA PRO A 210 2.80 37.64 0.66
C PRO A 210 2.22 36.56 -0.25
N ARG A 211 0.93 36.29 -0.05
CA ARG A 211 0.05 35.47 -0.92
C ARG A 211 -0.21 36.18 -2.26
N PRO A 212 -0.20 35.48 -3.39
CA PRO A 212 -0.91 35.92 -4.60
C PRO A 212 -2.39 35.50 -4.56
N ALA A 213 -3.25 36.42 -5.00
CA ALA A 213 -4.70 36.31 -5.13
C ALA A 213 -5.12 35.36 -6.29
N PRO A 214 -6.38 34.87 -6.32
CA PRO A 214 -6.81 33.82 -7.22
C PRO A 214 -7.14 34.32 -8.63
N HIS A 215 -6.71 33.55 -9.64
CA HIS A 215 -7.15 33.73 -11.02
C HIS A 215 -8.63 33.32 -11.18
N VAL A 216 -9.45 34.29 -11.57
CA VAL A 216 -10.82 34.11 -12.05
C VAL A 216 -10.75 33.64 -13.50
N GLY A 217 -11.13 32.38 -13.75
CA GLY A 217 -11.36 31.81 -15.08
C GLY A 217 -12.87 31.83 -15.43
N PRO A 218 -13.23 31.88 -16.73
CA PRO A 218 -14.55 32.29 -17.18
C PRO A 218 -15.63 31.21 -17.02
N ARG A 219 -16.84 31.72 -16.76
CA ARG A 219 -18.13 31.02 -16.78
C ARG A 219 -18.37 30.36 -18.14
N VAL A 220 -18.63 29.05 -18.15
CA VAL A 220 -19.33 28.37 -19.25
C VAL A 220 -20.79 28.20 -18.87
N ARG A 221 -21.64 28.76 -19.72
CA ARG A 221 -23.10 28.79 -19.63
C ARG A 221 -23.69 27.49 -20.17
N ALA A 222 -24.85 27.15 -19.64
CA ALA A 222 -25.67 25.97 -19.89
C ALA A 222 -25.95 25.64 -21.36
N ALA A 223 -26.12 24.34 -21.63
CA ALA A 223 -26.98 23.83 -22.68
C ALA A 223 -27.88 22.73 -22.09
N ALA A 224 -29.17 23.04 -22.02
CA ALA A 224 -30.24 22.10 -21.83
C ALA A 224 -30.42 21.25 -23.09
N GLY A 225 -30.86 20.00 -22.94
CA GLY A 225 -31.38 19.24 -24.07
C GLY A 225 -31.57 17.75 -23.81
N GLN A 226 -32.82 17.35 -23.60
CA GLN A 226 -33.49 16.18 -24.21
C GLN A 226 -32.87 14.80 -23.89
N GLY A 227 -33.49 13.88 -23.15
CA GLY A 227 -34.88 13.44 -23.25
C GLY A 227 -34.99 12.21 -24.18
N ARG A 228 -35.34 11.04 -23.59
CA ARG A 228 -35.82 9.76 -24.17
C ARG A 228 -34.79 8.62 -24.36
N PRO A 229 -35.24 7.35 -24.47
CA PRO A 229 -36.20 6.65 -23.61
C PRO A 229 -35.69 5.26 -23.18
N THR A 230 -36.26 4.75 -22.09
CA THR A 230 -36.18 3.35 -21.62
C THR A 230 -36.72 2.35 -22.65
N PRO A 231 -36.04 1.21 -22.91
CA PRO A 231 -36.68 0.03 -23.47
C PRO A 231 -37.37 -0.77 -22.37
N ARG A 232 -38.55 -1.27 -22.73
CA ARG A 232 -39.53 -1.98 -21.93
C ARG A 232 -39.05 -3.36 -21.49
N LEU A 233 -39.58 -3.77 -20.33
CA LEU A 233 -39.74 -5.16 -19.91
C LEU A 233 -40.20 -6.04 -21.07
N HIS A 234 -39.50 -7.14 -21.30
CA HIS A 234 -40.03 -8.28 -22.02
C HIS A 234 -40.24 -9.45 -21.07
N ASP A 235 -41.40 -10.05 -21.28
CA ASP A 235 -42.06 -11.07 -20.50
C ASP A 235 -41.24 -12.32 -20.15
N ALA A 236 -41.60 -12.82 -18.97
CA ALA A 236 -41.42 -14.17 -18.49
C ALA A 236 -41.72 -15.23 -19.57
N ARG A 237 -40.79 -16.18 -19.72
CA ARG A 237 -41.09 -17.51 -20.27
C ARG A 237 -41.11 -18.54 -19.14
N PRO A 238 -42.20 -19.30 -18.97
CA PRO A 238 -42.24 -20.41 -18.03
C PRO A 238 -41.72 -21.71 -18.68
N GLY A 239 -41.04 -22.52 -17.86
CA GLY A 239 -41.11 -23.98 -17.95
C GLY A 239 -40.08 -24.69 -18.83
N ARG A 240 -39.08 -25.33 -18.19
CA ARG A 240 -38.60 -26.63 -18.63
C ARG A 240 -38.57 -27.62 -17.45
N PRO A 241 -39.20 -28.80 -17.58
CA PRO A 241 -39.29 -29.78 -16.51
C PRO A 241 -37.98 -30.55 -16.30
N ARG A 242 -37.67 -30.79 -15.02
CA ARG A 242 -36.57 -31.64 -14.53
C ARG A 242 -36.69 -33.06 -15.10
N ARG A 243 -35.69 -33.51 -15.85
CA ARG A 243 -35.51 -34.94 -16.16
C ARG A 243 -34.94 -35.66 -14.93
N ARG A 244 -35.79 -36.46 -14.28
CA ARG A 244 -35.38 -37.58 -13.44
C ARG A 244 -34.56 -38.57 -14.30
N ARG A 245 -33.37 -38.97 -13.85
CA ARG A 245 -32.78 -40.24 -14.26
C ARG A 245 -32.69 -41.16 -13.03
N ARG A 246 -33.24 -42.35 -13.25
CA ARG A 246 -33.38 -43.47 -12.32
C ARG A 246 -32.07 -44.26 -12.24
N HIS A 247 -31.92 -44.92 -11.09
CA HIS A 247 -31.19 -46.15 -10.79
C HIS A 247 -30.75 -47.05 -11.96
N HIS A 248 -29.50 -47.50 -11.88
CA HIS A 248 -29.00 -48.89 -12.01
C HIS A 248 -27.93 -48.99 -10.90
N ASP A 249 -27.95 -49.87 -9.89
CA ASP A 249 -28.07 -51.33 -9.85
C ASP A 249 -27.20 -52.05 -10.88
N ARG A 250 -25.91 -52.18 -10.53
CA ARG A 250 -25.17 -53.45 -10.45
C ARG A 250 -23.81 -53.26 -9.80
#